data_AF-A0A970FS13-F1
#
_entry.id   AF-A0A970FS13-F1
#
_cell.length_a   1.000
_cell.length_b   1.000
_cell.length_c   1.000
_cell.angle_alpha   90.00
_cell.angle_beta   90.00
_cell.angle_gamma   90.00
#
_symmetry.space_group_name_H-M   'P 1'
#
loop_
_entity.id
_entity.type
_entity.pdbx_description
1 polymer ?
#
loop_
_entity_poly.entity_id
_entity_poly.type
_entity_poly.pdbx_seq_one_letter_code
_entity_poly.pdbx_strand_id
1 'polypeptide(L)'
;MKNPLFEKDILYKTGTEKEPGSVCVRIYPPDITGRVPLLIEQKSNHDPLEYIDPIIAVLQADIFDRMQIDIKTQSIPYFKKRQEKDYYLLKFSEDGTYSTEATKSPYS
;
A
#
# COMPACT_ATOMS: atom_id res chain seq x y z
N MET A 1 4.10 -4.51 18.93
CA MET A 1 4.16 -3.90 17.59
C MET A 1 5.60 -3.96 17.10
N LYS A 2 5.86 -4.44 15.88
CA LYS A 2 7.14 -4.16 15.23
C LYS A 2 7.08 -2.72 14.73
N ASN A 3 8.10 -1.93 15.04
CA ASN A 3 8.21 -0.59 14.50
C ASN A 3 8.38 -0.67 12.97
N PRO A 4 7.76 0.23 12.20
CA PRO A 4 8.05 0.32 10.77
C PRO A 4 9.53 0.64 10.59
N LEU A 5 10.15 0.04 9.57
CA LEU A 5 11.51 0.38 9.13
C LEU A 5 11.53 1.74 8.44
N PHE A 6 10.40 2.11 7.84
CA PHE A 6 10.26 3.32 7.04
C PHE A 6 8.82 3.81 7.12
N GLU A 7 8.64 5.12 7.24
CA GLU A 7 7.34 5.79 7.19
C GLU A 7 7.46 7.06 6.34
N LYS A 8 6.56 7.24 5.37
CA LYS A 8 6.52 8.42 4.51
C LYS A 8 5.09 8.70 4.04
N ASP A 9 4.74 9.97 3.98
CA ASP A 9 3.55 10.41 3.25
C ASP A 9 3.85 10.53 1.76
N ILE A 10 2.95 10.02 0.92
CA ILE A 10 3.02 10.21 -0.53
C ILE A 10 1.75 10.87 -1.05
N LEU A 11 1.90 11.50 -2.22
CA LEU A 11 0.79 11.99 -3.04
C LEU A 11 0.63 11.08 -4.24
N TYR A 12 -0.60 10.89 -4.70
CA TYR A 12 -0.92 10.15 -5.91
C TYR A 12 -1.93 10.91 -6.77
N LYS A 13 -1.88 10.63 -8.08
CA LYS A 13 -2.78 11.25 -9.05
C LYS A 13 -4.21 10.72 -8.83
N THR A 14 -5.17 11.63 -8.78
CA THR A 14 -6.61 11.30 -8.76
C THR A 14 -7.22 11.57 -10.13
N GLY A 15 -8.52 11.29 -10.29
CA GLY A 15 -9.26 11.67 -11.50
C GLY A 15 -9.43 13.19 -11.68
N THR A 16 -8.97 14.02 -10.73
CA THR A 16 -9.10 15.47 -10.79
C THR A 16 -7.72 16.15 -10.76
N GLU A 17 -7.57 17.27 -11.46
CA GLU A 17 -6.33 18.06 -11.43
C GLU A 17 -6.21 18.96 -10.20
N LYS A 18 -7.30 19.09 -9.42
CA LYS A 18 -7.41 20.09 -8.35
C LYS A 18 -6.99 19.58 -6.99
N GLU A 19 -7.10 18.28 -6.73
CA GLU A 19 -6.79 17.68 -5.45
C GLU A 19 -6.06 16.34 -5.63
N PRO A 20 -4.79 16.24 -5.20
CA PRO A 20 -4.09 14.96 -5.16
C PRO A 20 -4.61 14.12 -4.01
N GLY A 21 -4.57 12.81 -4.19
CA GLY A 21 -4.80 11.87 -3.11
C GLY A 21 -3.57 11.78 -2.23
N SER A 22 -3.75 11.43 -0.96
CA SER A 22 -2.65 11.27 -0.01
C SER A 22 -2.83 10.04 0.87
N VAL A 23 -1.72 9.33 1.09
CA VAL A 23 -1.62 8.18 2.01
C VAL A 23 -0.35 8.28 2.85
N CYS A 24 -0.42 7.79 4.09
CA CYS A 24 0.75 7.45 4.90
C CYS A 24 1.15 6.02 4.59
N VAL A 25 2.42 5.82 4.23
CA VAL A 25 2.96 4.52 3.91
C VAL A 25 3.94 4.08 4.99
N ARG A 26 3.76 2.85 5.49
CA ARG A 26 4.67 2.21 6.44
C ARG A 26 5.17 0.88 5.89
N ILE A 27 6.48 0.69 5.91
CA ILE A 27 7.14 -0.54 5.49
C ILE A 27 7.68 -1.24 6.72
N TYR A 28 7.39 -2.54 6.86
CA TYR A 28 7.80 -3.35 7.99
C TYR A 28 8.93 -4.31 7.60
N PRO A 29 9.64 -4.88 8.60
CA PRO A 29 10.60 -5.94 8.31
C PRO A 29 9.93 -7.11 7.57
N PRO A 30 10.65 -7.75 6.61
CA PRO A 30 10.14 -8.91 5.90
C PRO A 30 9.58 -9.99 6.84
N ASP A 31 8.55 -10.69 6.37
CA ASP A 31 8.00 -11.84 7.07
C ASP A 31 8.90 -13.08 6.94
N ILE A 32 8.45 -14.22 7.49
CA ILE A 32 9.21 -15.49 7.44
C ILE A 32 9.38 -16.02 6.00
N THR A 33 8.57 -15.55 5.05
CA THR A 33 8.66 -15.90 3.62
C THR A 33 9.55 -14.93 2.85
N GLY A 34 10.11 -13.92 3.52
CA GLY A 34 10.92 -12.87 2.91
C GLY A 34 10.09 -11.79 2.20
N ARG A 35 8.74 -11.84 2.29
CA ARG A 35 7.88 -10.83 1.69
C ARG A 35 7.77 -9.61 2.57
N VAL A 36 7.73 -8.43 1.95
CA VAL A 36 7.76 -7.14 2.65
C VAL A 36 6.34 -6.67 2.99
N PRO A 37 5.94 -6.60 4.27
CA PRO A 37 4.63 -6.05 4.62
C PRO A 37 4.62 -4.52 4.45
N LEU A 38 3.57 -4.03 3.82
CA LEU A 38 3.39 -2.63 3.44
C LEU A 38 2.00 -2.19 3.91
N LEU A 39 1.91 -1.14 4.73
CA LEU A 39 0.64 -0.52 5.11
C LEU A 39 0.49 0.81 4.38
N ILE A 40 -0.65 0.99 3.72
CA ILE A 40 -1.05 2.18 2.98
C ILE A 40 -2.30 2.74 3.65
N GLU A 41 -2.15 3.79 4.44
CA GLU A 41 -3.22 4.37 5.25
C GLU A 41 -3.72 5.69 4.65
N GLN A 42 -5.02 5.79 4.44
CA GLN A 42 -5.68 6.96 3.84
C GLN A 42 -5.48 8.25 4.65
N LYS A 43 -5.07 9.33 3.96
CA LYS A 43 -4.96 10.69 4.52
C LYS A 43 -5.85 11.73 3.81
N SER A 44 -6.28 11.48 2.58
CA SER A 44 -7.22 12.34 1.85
C SER A 44 -8.65 11.80 1.89
N ASN A 45 -9.61 12.56 1.35
CA ASN A 45 -10.99 12.10 1.19
C ASN A 45 -11.16 11.10 0.03
N HIS A 46 -10.17 10.96 -0.85
CA HIS A 46 -10.16 9.94 -1.89
C HIS A 46 -9.96 8.54 -1.29
N ASP A 47 -10.81 7.58 -1.70
CA ASP A 47 -10.69 6.17 -1.31
C ASP A 47 -9.46 5.55 -2.01
N PRO A 48 -8.41 5.16 -1.28
CA PRO A 48 -7.20 4.64 -1.90
C PRO A 48 -7.41 3.32 -2.66
N LEU A 49 -8.50 2.58 -2.40
CA LEU A 49 -8.82 1.36 -3.15
C LEU A 49 -9.24 1.64 -4.60
N GLU A 50 -9.75 2.85 -4.89
CA GLU A 50 -10.05 3.28 -6.26
C GLU A 50 -8.80 3.71 -7.04
N TYR A 51 -7.67 3.89 -6.34
CA TYR A 51 -6.43 4.45 -6.88
C TYR A 51 -5.22 3.54 -6.62
N ILE A 52 -5.43 2.22 -6.60
CA ILE A 52 -4.36 1.25 -6.35
C ILE A 52 -3.21 1.40 -7.35
N ASP A 53 -3.49 1.39 -8.65
CA ASP A 53 -2.45 1.52 -9.69
C ASP A 53 -1.56 2.77 -9.53
N PRO A 54 -2.10 4.00 -9.43
CA PRO A 54 -1.26 5.18 -9.26
C PRO A 54 -0.52 5.18 -7.91
N ILE A 55 -1.10 4.63 -6.84
CA ILE A 55 -0.39 4.49 -5.55
C ILE A 55 0.78 3.52 -5.68
N ILE A 56 0.57 2.34 -6.26
CA ILE A 56 1.60 1.31 -6.43
C ILE A 56 2.70 1.82 -7.35
N ALA A 57 2.36 2.52 -8.43
CA ALA A 57 3.34 3.11 -9.34
C ALA A 57 4.24 4.14 -8.63
N VAL A 58 3.68 5.02 -7.80
CA VAL A 58 4.46 5.99 -7.01
C VAL A 58 5.36 5.25 -6.02
N LEU A 59 4.84 4.27 -5.29
CA LEU A 59 5.63 3.51 -4.32
C LEU A 59 6.77 2.74 -4.98
N GLN A 60 6.51 2.11 -6.13
CA GLN A 60 7.51 1.38 -6.90
C GLN A 60 8.67 2.32 -7.26
N ALA A 61 8.39 3.46 -7.90
CA ALA A 61 9.40 4.40 -8.35
C ALA A 61 10.14 5.13 -7.20
N ASP A 62 9.41 5.55 -6.15
CA ASP A 62 9.99 6.37 -5.09
C ASP A 62 10.83 5.55 -4.10
N ILE A 63 10.45 4.30 -3.86
CA ILE A 63 10.95 3.51 -2.72
C ILE A 63 11.49 2.16 -3.19
N PHE A 64 10.67 1.34 -3.83
CA PHE A 64 10.97 -0.09 -4.01
C PHE A 64 11.96 -0.38 -5.14
N ASP A 65 11.97 0.40 -6.23
CA ASP A 65 12.96 0.29 -7.31
C ASP A 65 14.38 0.49 -6.80
N ARG A 66 14.57 1.41 -5.83
CA ARG A 66 15.88 1.68 -5.21
C ARG A 66 16.41 0.49 -4.42
N MET A 67 15.52 -0.40 -3.99
CA MET A 67 15.85 -1.62 -3.26
C MET A 67 15.81 -2.87 -4.15
N GLN A 68 15.51 -2.72 -5.45
CA GLN A 68 15.31 -3.83 -6.39
C GLN A 68 14.22 -4.82 -5.90
N ILE A 69 13.13 -4.29 -5.36
CA ILE A 69 11.99 -5.07 -4.90
C ILE A 69 10.80 -4.76 -5.80
N ASP A 70 10.14 -5.79 -6.34
CA ASP A 70 8.87 -5.63 -7.03
C ASP A 70 7.71 -5.78 -6.05
N ILE A 71 6.91 -4.72 -5.89
CA ILE A 71 5.76 -4.71 -4.98
C ILE A 71 4.78 -5.85 -5.32
N LYS A 72 4.57 -6.15 -6.61
CA LYS A 72 3.56 -7.11 -7.04
C LYS A 72 3.89 -8.54 -6.63
N THR A 73 5.17 -8.88 -6.56
CA THR A 73 5.64 -10.25 -6.35
C THR A 73 6.29 -10.46 -4.99
N GLN A 74 6.85 -9.41 -4.38
CA GLN A 74 7.69 -9.50 -3.18
C GLN A 74 7.12 -8.74 -1.97
N SER A 75 5.95 -8.12 -2.08
CA SER A 75 5.31 -7.41 -0.97
C SER A 75 3.96 -7.99 -0.55
N ILE A 76 3.48 -7.55 0.62
CA ILE A 76 2.15 -7.84 1.15
C ILE A 76 1.48 -6.49 1.46
N PRO A 77 0.78 -5.87 0.49
CA PRO A 77 0.17 -4.56 0.67
C PRO A 77 -1.15 -4.66 1.42
N TYR A 78 -1.29 -3.84 2.44
CA TYR A 78 -2.52 -3.64 3.20
C TYR A 78 -2.96 -2.20 3.04
N PHE A 79 -4.21 -2.00 2.65
CA PHE A 79 -4.84 -0.70 2.62
C PHE A 79 -5.69 -0.50 3.87
N LYS A 80 -5.67 0.70 4.41
CA LYS A 80 -6.50 1.10 5.55
C LYS A 80 -7.19 2.42 5.24
N LYS A 81 -8.52 2.41 5.30
CA LYS A 81 -9.31 3.64 5.17
C LYS A 81 -9.40 4.35 6.52
N ARG A 82 -9.51 5.68 6.49
CA ARG A 82 -9.41 6.53 7.70
C ARG A 82 -10.47 6.19 8.76
N GLN A 83 -11.68 5.83 8.33
CA GLN A 83 -12.84 5.64 9.21
C GLN A 83 -13.26 4.18 9.38
N GLU A 84 -12.52 3.25 8.77
CA GLU A 84 -12.82 1.81 8.84
C GLU A 84 -11.85 1.11 9.78
N LYS A 85 -12.35 0.09 10.48
CA LYS A 85 -11.52 -0.72 11.39
C LYS A 85 -10.74 -1.80 10.65
N ASP A 86 -11.28 -2.24 9.52
CA ASP A 86 -10.74 -3.35 8.75
C ASP A 86 -9.61 -2.86 7.83
N TYR A 87 -8.80 -3.83 7.43
CA TYR A 87 -7.73 -3.66 6.47
C TYR A 87 -8.13 -4.38 5.19
N TYR A 88 -7.55 -3.98 4.08
CA TYR A 88 -7.78 -4.61 2.78
C TYR A 88 -6.46 -5.14 2.26
N LEU A 89 -6.32 -6.46 2.22
CA LEU A 89 -5.15 -7.12 1.65
C LEU A 89 -5.27 -7.07 0.12
N LEU A 90 -4.26 -6.50 -0.54
CA LEU A 90 -4.13 -6.52 -1.99
C LEU A 90 -3.42 -7.82 -2.43
N LYS A 91 -4.07 -8.56 -3.32
CA LYS A 91 -3.52 -9.79 -3.93
C LYS A 91 -3.36 -9.57 -5.43
N PHE A 92 -2.14 -9.74 -5.92
CA PHE A 92 -1.85 -9.74 -7.34
C PHE A 92 -1.97 -11.15 -7.92
N SER A 93 -2.52 -11.22 -9.12
CA SER A 93 -2.60 -12.42 -9.95
C SER A 93 -1.41 -12.48 -10.91
N GLU A 94 -1.11 -13.66 -11.45
CA GLU A 94 -0.02 -13.85 -12.42
C GLU A 94 -0.21 -13.07 -13.73
N ASP A 95 -1.46 -12.80 -14.11
CA ASP A 95 -1.82 -12.01 -15.30
C ASP A 95 -1.71 -10.49 -15.07
N GLY A 96 -1.27 -10.06 -13.89
CA GLY A 96 -1.12 -8.66 -13.52
C GLY A 96 -2.40 -7.98 -13.02
N THR A 97 -3.53 -8.70 -12.98
CA THR A 97 -4.75 -8.24 -12.31
C THR A 97 -4.60 -8.28 -10.79
N TYR A 98 -5.51 -7.65 -10.07
CA TYR A 98 -5.50 -7.67 -8.60
C TYR A 98 -6.90 -7.71 -8.00
N SER A 99 -6.97 -8.17 -6.75
CA SER A 99 -8.19 -8.18 -5.94
C SER A 99 -7.87 -7.72 -4.51
N THR A 100 -8.90 -7.23 -3.81
CA THR A 100 -8.79 -6.80 -2.41
C THR A 100 -9.68 -7.65 -1.53
N GLU A 101 -9.15 -8.13 -0.42
CA GLU A 101 -9.89 -8.90 0.58
C GLU A 101 -9.89 -8.18 1.93
N ALA A 102 -11.09 -7.98 2.49
CA ALA A 102 -11.21 -7.42 3.84
C ALA A 102 -10.62 -8.41 4.87
N THR A 103 -9.76 -7.90 5.74
CA THR A 103 -9.06 -8.68 6.75
C THR A 103 -8.95 -7.89 8.05
N LYS A 104 -8.81 -8.62 9.15
CA LYS A 104 -8.50 -8.01 10.45
C LYS A 104 -7.07 -7.47 10.44
N SER A 105 -6.73 -6.69 11.46
CA SER A 105 -5.39 -6.14 11.63
C SER A 105 -4.32 -7.18 11.32
N PRO A 106 -3.49 -7.00 10.29
CA PRO A 106 -2.40 -7.94 9.98
C PRO A 106 -1.31 -7.93 11.05
N TYR A 107 -1.47 -7.08 12.08
CA TYR A 107 -0.54 -6.85 13.17
C TYR A 107 -1.17 -7.08 14.56
N SER A 108 -2.33 -7.78 14.63
CA SER A 108 -2.92 -8.26 15.90
C SER A 108 -2.21 -9.50 16.43
#